data_AF-A0A359MXB4-F1
#
_entry.id   AF-A0A359MXB4-F1
#
_cell.length_a   1.000
_cell.length_b   1.000
_cell.length_c   1.000
_cell.angle_alpha   90.00
_cell.angle_beta   90.00
_cell.angle_gamma   90.00
#
_symmetry.space_group_name_H-M   'P 1'
#
loop_
_entity.id
_entity.type
_entity.pdbx_description
1 polymer ?
#
loop_
_entity_poly.entity_id
_entity_poly.type
_entity_poly.pdbx_seq_one_letter_code
_entity_poly.pdbx_strand_id
1 'polypeptide(L)' 'MEITKDSLIGEVLLEYPEAQEVMLKHFGEQVACVMCPGQAFDTFAMIAELHGIEDDVVDEMMKEMRQVINQVEKERT' A
#
# COMPACT_ATOMS: atom_id res chain seq x y z
N MET A 1 -8.44 -9.73 4.91
CA MET A 1 -7.56 -9.19 6.00
C MET A 1 -7.95 -7.75 6.33
N GLU A 2 -7.80 -7.24 7.56
CA GLU A 2 -7.95 -5.81 7.84
C GLU A 2 -6.60 -5.08 7.65
N ILE A 3 -6.51 -4.22 6.63
CA ILE A 3 -5.28 -3.48 6.31
C ILE A 3 -5.28 -2.08 6.94
N THR A 4 -4.16 -1.73 7.56
CA THR A 4 -3.91 -0.43 8.19
C THR A 4 -2.58 0.16 7.73
N LYS A 5 -2.31 1.41 8.10
CA LYS A 5 -1.05 2.08 7.79
C LYS A 5 0.17 1.44 8.47
N ASP A 6 -0.07 0.63 9.51
CA ASP A 6 0.95 -0.12 10.24
C ASP A 6 1.18 -1.53 9.65
N SER A 7 0.43 -1.92 8.62
CA SER A 7 0.63 -3.18 7.91
C SER A 7 1.95 -3.18 7.14
N LEU A 8 2.66 -4.33 7.13
CA LEU A 8 3.85 -4.52 6.32
C LEU A 8 3.50 -4.56 4.85
N ILE A 9 4.18 -3.74 4.05
CA ILE A 9 3.93 -3.63 2.61
C ILE A 9 4.14 -4.98 1.92
N GLY A 10 5.20 -5.71 2.29
CA GLY A 10 5.50 -7.01 1.70
C GLY A 10 4.41 -8.05 1.92
N GLU A 11 3.79 -8.06 3.11
CA GLU A 11 2.69 -8.98 3.42
C GLU A 11 1.45 -8.64 2.59
N VAL A 12 1.11 -7.34 2.52
CA VAL A 12 -0.04 -6.88 1.71
C VAL A 12 0.15 -7.21 0.24
N LEU A 13 1.30 -6.90 -0.34
CA LEU A 13 1.56 -7.12 -1.77
C LEU A 13 1.68 -8.61 -2.13
N LEU A 14 2.07 -9.47 -1.18
CA LEU A 14 2.10 -10.91 -1.39
C LEU A 14 0.68 -11.49 -1.49
N GLU A 15 -0.24 -11.01 -0.65
CA GLU A 15 -1.63 -11.50 -0.62
C GLU A 15 -2.52 -10.83 -1.71
N TYR A 16 -2.25 -9.55 -1.98
CA TYR A 16 -2.99 -8.71 -2.91
C TYR A 16 -2.03 -7.90 -3.82
N PRO A 17 -1.46 -8.54 -4.86
CA PRO A 17 -0.57 -7.86 -5.81
C PRO A 17 -1.20 -6.62 -6.47
N GLU A 18 -2.52 -6.56 -6.58
CA GLU A 18 -3.29 -5.43 -7.12
C GLU A 18 -3.12 -4.15 -6.30
N ALA A 19 -2.77 -4.26 -5.01
CA ALA A 19 -2.49 -3.11 -4.15
C ALA A 19 -1.27 -2.29 -4.61
N GLN A 20 -0.36 -2.88 -5.40
CA GLN A 20 0.79 -2.18 -5.96
C GLN A 20 0.36 -1.01 -6.86
N GLU A 21 -0.71 -1.17 -7.63
CA GLU A 21 -1.21 -0.11 -8.52
C GLU A 21 -1.76 1.07 -7.71
N VAL A 22 -2.43 0.79 -6.59
CA VAL A 22 -2.92 1.82 -5.67
C VAL A 22 -1.76 2.60 -5.06
N MET A 23 -0.70 1.92 -4.62
CA MET A 23 0.49 2.59 -4.10
C MET A 23 1.13 3.51 -5.15
N LEU A 24 1.35 3.01 -6.37
CA LEU A 24 1.92 3.79 -7.47
C LEU A 24 1.07 5.02 -7.82
N LYS A 25 -0.25 4.89 -7.79
CA LYS A 25 -1.18 5.98 -8.07
C LYS A 25 -1.08 7.12 -7.06
N HIS A 26 -0.98 6.81 -5.77
CA HIS A 26 -1.01 7.81 -4.70
C HIS A 26 0.37 8.37 -4.34
N PHE A 27 1.38 7.49 -4.25
CA PHE A 27 2.72 7.88 -3.84
C PHE A 27 3.63 8.22 -5.05
N GLY A 28 3.20 7.92 -6.29
CA GLY A 28 3.89 8.34 -7.52
C GLY A 28 5.27 7.71 -7.72
N GLU A 29 6.23 8.45 -8.29
CA GLU A 29 7.60 7.96 -8.54
C GLU A 29 8.46 7.85 -7.27
N GLN A 30 8.01 8.41 -6.14
CA GLN A 30 8.66 8.29 -4.83
C GLN A 30 8.69 6.82 -4.36
N VAL A 31 7.79 6.03 -4.96
CA VAL A 31 7.58 4.57 -4.87
C VAL A 31 8.57 3.79 -5.73
N ALA A 32 9.55 4.41 -6.40
CA ALA A 32 10.63 3.65 -7.04
C ALA A 32 11.37 2.77 -6.02
N CYS A 33 11.34 3.14 -4.72
CA CYS A 33 11.79 2.30 -3.61
C CYS A 33 10.83 1.14 -3.28
N VAL A 34 9.58 1.18 -3.74
CA VAL A 34 8.61 0.05 -3.70
C VAL A 34 8.94 -1.00 -4.78
N MET A 35 10.13 -0.92 -5.39
CA MET A 35 10.76 -2.04 -6.08
C MET A 35 12.07 -2.49 -5.39
N CYS A 36 12.47 -1.85 -4.28
CA CYS A 36 13.59 -2.29 -3.45
C CYS A 36 13.16 -3.48 -2.59
N PRO A 37 13.94 -4.57 -2.48
CA PRO A 37 13.62 -5.69 -1.60
C PRO A 37 13.44 -5.30 -0.13
N GLY A 38 14.07 -4.19 0.31
CA GLY A 38 13.99 -3.70 1.69
C GLY A 38 12.59 -3.21 2.10
N GLN A 39 11.82 -2.68 1.16
CA GLN A 39 10.47 -2.14 1.43
C GLN A 39 9.53 -3.18 2.06
N ALA A 40 9.80 -4.47 1.84
CA ALA A 40 8.88 -5.54 2.23
C ALA A 40 8.75 -5.61 3.75
N PHE A 41 9.73 -5.03 4.45
CA PHE A 41 9.81 -4.88 5.89
C PHE A 41 9.34 -3.52 6.38
N ASP A 42 8.97 -2.61 5.48
CA ASP A 42 8.46 -1.29 5.83
C ASP A 42 6.93 -1.32 5.97
N THR A 43 6.40 -0.43 6.82
CA THR A 43 4.96 -0.16 6.87
C THR A 43 4.61 0.98 5.92
N PHE A 44 3.33 1.10 5.56
CA PHE A 44 2.86 2.23 4.74
C PHE A 44 3.12 3.59 5.40
N ALA A 45 2.93 3.68 6.72
CA ALA A 45 3.21 4.88 7.49
C ALA A 45 4.70 5.25 7.45
N MET A 46 5.60 4.27 7.58
CA MET A 46 7.03 4.53 7.60
C MET A 46 7.54 5.00 6.23
N ILE A 47 7.08 4.39 5.12
CA ILE A 47 7.42 4.88 3.78
C ILE A 47 6.89 6.31 3.59
N ALA A 48 5.66 6.59 4.01
CA ALA A 48 5.09 7.92 3.89
C ALA A 48 5.94 8.96 4.63
N GLU A 49 6.34 8.68 5.88
CA GLU A 49 7.21 9.55 6.67
C GLU A 49 8.58 9.75 6.01
N LEU A 50 9.24 8.67 5.57
CA LEU A 50 10.57 8.72 4.96
C LEU A 50 10.60 9.55 3.67
N HIS A 51 9.49 9.60 2.95
CA HIS A 51 9.37 10.29 1.68
C HIS A 51 8.62 11.63 1.76
N GLY A 52 8.19 12.04 2.95
CA GLY A 52 7.46 13.30 3.16
C GLY A 52 6.10 13.32 2.47
N ILE A 53 5.42 12.17 2.45
CA ILE A 53 4.07 12.03 1.92
C ILE A 53 3.09 12.52 3.00
N GLU A 54 2.22 13.44 2.62
CA GLU A 54 1.22 14.02 3.52
C GLU A 54 0.20 12.96 3.99
N ASP A 55 -0.25 13.09 5.25
CA ASP A 55 -1.16 12.12 5.88
C ASP A 55 -2.47 11.95 5.10
N ASP A 56 -2.97 13.00 4.45
CA ASP A 56 -4.21 12.96 3.67
C ASP A 56 -4.08 12.08 2.42
N VAL A 57 -2.90 12.08 1.79
CA VAL A 57 -2.57 11.19 0.67
C VAL A 57 -2.53 9.73 1.16
N VAL A 58 -1.93 9.48 2.33
CA VAL A 58 -1.89 8.14 2.92
C VAL A 58 -3.30 7.64 3.24
N ASP A 59 -4.14 8.48 3.83
CA ASP A 59 -5.51 8.11 4.20
C ASP A 59 -6.37 7.78 2.97
N GLU A 60 -6.27 8.57 1.90
CA GLU A 60 -6.97 8.27 0.64
C GLU A 60 -6.42 7.02 -0.06
N MET A 61 -5.11 6.79 -0.02
CA MET A 61 -4.51 5.54 -0.50
C MET A 61 -5.04 4.34 0.29
N MET A 62 -5.06 4.39 1.62
CA MET A 62 -5.53 3.29 2.47
C MET A 62 -7.01 2.98 2.23
N LYS A 63 -7.83 4.01 2.00
CA LYS A 63 -9.24 3.87 1.67
C LYS A 63 -9.44 3.18 0.31
N GLU A 64 -8.73 3.61 -0.73
CA GLU A 64 -8.79 2.96 -2.04
C GLU A 64 -8.26 1.51 -1.98
N MET A 65 -7.17 1.28 -1.26
CA MET A 65 -6.58 -0.04 -1.09
C MET A 65 -7.58 -1.03 -0.49
N ARG A 66 -8.31 -0.63 0.56
CA ARG A 66 -9.40 -1.43 1.14
C ARG A 66 -10.52 -1.71 0.15
N GLN A 67 -10.86 -0.77 -0.73
CA GLN A 67 -11.88 -0.99 -1.75
C GLN A 67 -11.45 -2.05 -2.77
N VAL A 68 -10.21 -1.95 -3.27
CA VAL A 68 -9.63 -2.91 -4.21
C VAL A 68 -9.57 -4.31 -3.59
N ILE A 69 -9.09 -4.43 -2.36
CA ILE A 69 -8.98 -5.72 -1.67
C ILE A 69 -10.35 -6.35 -1.44
N ASN A 70 -11.33 -5.58 -0.99
CA ASN A 70 -12.70 -6.09 -0.82
C ASN A 70 -13.30 -6.56 -2.16
N GLN A 71 -12.93 -5.94 -3.28
CA GLN A 71 -13.37 -6.36 -4.60
C GLN A 71 -12.69 -7.68 -5.00
N VAL A 72 -11.37 -7.78 -4.82
CA VAL A 72 -10.60 -9.01 -5.08
C VAL A 72 -11.12 -10.18 -4.24
N GLU A 73 -11.41 -9.97 -2.96
CA GLU A 73 -11.98 -11.02 -2.09
C GLU A 73 -13.35 -11.50 -2.60
N LYS A 74 -14.22 -10.58 -3.06
CA LYS A 74 -15.51 -10.94 -3.64
C LYS A 74 -15.38 -11.75 -4.93
N GLU A 75 -14.37 -11.45 -5.74
CA GLU A 75 -14.10 -12.16 -7.01
C GLU A 75 -13.47 -13.54 -6.80
N ARG A 76 -12.80 -13.76 -5.66
CA ARG A 76 -12.22 -15.05 -5.24
C ARG A 76 -13.24 -16.00 -4.58
N THR A 77 -14.45 -15.52 -4.27
CA THR A 77 -15.52 -16.28 -3.58
C THR A 77 -16.53 -16.85 -4.57
#